data_AF-K0R5H4-F1
#
_entry.id   AF-K0R5H4-F1
#
_cell.length_a   1.000
_cell.length_b   1.000
_cell.length_c   1.000
_cell.angle_alpha   90.00
_cell.angle_beta   90.00
_cell.angle_gamma   90.00
#
_symmetry.space_group_name_H-M   'P 1'
#
loop_
_entity.id
_entity.type
_entity.pdbx_description
1 polymer ?
#
loop_
_entity_poly.entity_id
_entity_poly.type
_entity_poly.pdbx_seq_one_letter_code
_entity_poly.pdbx_strand_id
1 'polypeptide(L)'
;MQDVPRLGQSSLRAVALVWPSRLVENFRLVAVALYRDRSDHGSRRKFQGSWRGPSPPAGACGMEEGSQQQQLLSKVVQWIDEAECSGGSSAQDPLVLLHRLEQAEQARLGTTQRWMDLHRSKYNSLNRACRALFDVRIDRLARGLSLNLGAANADDRVWRRKLSSAVVAGKPADFSSISGNKIYTLNRIKPRCRQLHHLIMHDNPFSQRVRAYLLPSVGIEYEIKTAVRIISLGGGPAFDHIAISLVQRFLLDILRPNRCRMARPIISTQVFDLFADEWRPIVEAVRTCLQDFPGGVTVHHADLRQGFDKGGNDDLRLAIETADLIVAMFVLHENRETILQGGPNGQRITGALKSIFERAQIGTMLICCDSANTMYPAMRAKALHSGWIVLGDKELREQMKRLAYLGPKAFLIFERVRIDT
;
A
#
# COMPACT_ATOMS: atom_id res chain seq x y z
N MET A 1 8.47 39.48 -12.81
CA MET A 1 7.18 38.86 -12.43
C MET A 1 6.59 38.30 -13.70
N GLN A 2 6.72 36.99 -13.91
CA GLN A 2 6.28 36.30 -15.13
C GLN A 2 5.15 35.34 -14.75
N ASP A 3 4.09 35.39 -15.56
CA ASP A 3 2.82 34.72 -15.38
C ASP A 3 2.95 33.18 -15.38
N VAL A 4 2.31 32.57 -14.38
CA VAL A 4 2.12 31.12 -14.29
C VAL A 4 0.92 30.75 -15.17
N PRO A 5 1.05 29.86 -16.17
CA PRO A 5 -0.08 29.44 -16.98
C PRO A 5 -1.07 28.62 -16.15
N ARG A 6 -2.34 29.00 -16.19
CA ARG A 6 -3.45 28.24 -15.63
C ARG A 6 -3.62 26.93 -16.42
N LEU A 7 -3.46 25.80 -15.73
CA LEU A 7 -3.74 24.46 -16.26
C LEU A 7 -5.23 24.37 -16.63
N GLY A 8 -5.50 24.20 -17.92
CA GLY A 8 -6.82 23.88 -18.45
C GLY A 8 -7.28 22.50 -17.98
N GLN A 9 -8.51 22.43 -17.48
CA GLN A 9 -9.19 21.18 -17.17
C GLN A 9 -9.63 20.50 -18.48
N SER A 10 -8.87 19.52 -18.95
CA SER A 10 -9.33 18.54 -19.94
C SER A 10 -9.68 17.23 -19.22
N SER A 11 -10.98 16.99 -19.09
CA SER A 11 -11.53 15.84 -18.35
C SER A 11 -11.57 14.58 -19.22
N LEU A 12 -10.66 13.64 -18.97
CA LEU A 12 -10.86 12.22 -19.27
C LEU A 12 -11.16 11.51 -17.95
N ARG A 13 -12.44 11.52 -17.54
CA ARG A 13 -12.91 10.77 -16.38
C ARG A 13 -13.21 9.34 -16.80
N ALA A 14 -12.24 8.45 -16.62
CA ALA A 14 -12.58 7.05 -16.38
C ALA A 14 -13.43 7.03 -15.10
N VAL A 15 -14.71 6.67 -15.21
CA VAL A 15 -15.56 6.34 -14.07
C VAL A 15 -15.13 4.95 -13.61
N ALA A 16 -13.93 4.86 -13.04
CA ALA A 16 -13.67 3.81 -12.08
C ALA A 16 -14.70 4.00 -10.95
N LEU A 17 -15.03 2.94 -10.22
CA LEU A 17 -15.42 3.10 -8.81
C LEU A 17 -14.35 3.99 -8.19
N VAL A 18 -14.60 5.31 -8.18
CA VAL A 18 -13.94 6.25 -7.29
C VAL A 18 -14.09 5.50 -5.98
N TRP A 19 -12.99 5.07 -5.35
CA TRP A 19 -13.00 4.74 -3.94
C TRP A 19 -13.69 5.94 -3.32
N PRO A 20 -14.99 5.89 -3.02
CA PRO A 20 -15.68 7.13 -2.99
C PRO A 20 -15.09 7.81 -1.76
N SER A 21 -14.75 9.09 -1.89
CA SER A 21 -14.87 9.97 -0.74
C SER A 21 -16.18 9.67 0.00
N ARG A 22 -17.20 9.16 -0.72
CA ARG A 22 -18.42 8.51 -0.23
C ARG A 22 -18.36 7.09 0.38
N LEU A 23 -17.36 6.21 0.25
CA LEU A 23 -17.22 5.03 1.14
C LEU A 23 -16.58 5.48 2.44
N VAL A 24 -15.66 6.44 2.38
CA VAL A 24 -15.28 7.18 3.57
C VAL A 24 -16.53 7.89 4.13
N GLU A 25 -17.49 8.38 3.33
CA GLU A 25 -18.80 8.85 3.84
C GLU A 25 -19.73 7.76 4.34
N ASN A 26 -19.88 6.62 3.67
CA ASN A 26 -20.70 5.49 4.12
C ASN A 26 -20.14 4.89 5.42
N PHE A 27 -18.81 4.90 5.62
CA PHE A 27 -18.17 4.55 6.89
C PHE A 27 -18.11 5.72 7.90
N ARG A 28 -18.13 6.99 7.46
CA ARG A 28 -18.37 8.17 8.33
C ARG A 28 -19.77 8.07 8.96
N LEU A 29 -20.74 7.56 8.19
CA LEU A 29 -22.15 7.38 8.55
C LEU A 29 -22.39 6.22 9.51
N VAL A 30 -21.77 5.05 9.31
CA VAL A 30 -21.75 3.94 10.29
C VAL A 30 -21.18 4.38 11.64
N ALA A 31 -20.14 5.22 11.62
CA ALA A 31 -19.51 5.71 12.84
C ALA A 31 -20.34 6.79 13.58
N VAL A 32 -21.30 7.46 12.94
CA VAL A 32 -22.25 8.39 13.61
C VAL A 32 -23.30 7.61 14.40
N ALA A 33 -23.79 6.48 13.88
CA ALA A 33 -24.75 5.64 14.60
C ALA A 33 -24.18 4.98 15.86
N LEU A 34 -22.92 4.54 15.83
CA LEU A 34 -22.21 3.97 16.98
C LEU A 34 -22.07 4.94 18.18
N TYR A 35 -22.22 6.25 17.97
CA TYR A 35 -22.17 7.23 19.07
C TYR A 35 -23.56 7.52 19.66
N ARG A 36 -24.63 7.30 18.90
CA ARG A 36 -26.01 7.47 19.40
C ARG A 36 -26.34 6.44 20.48
N ASP A 37 -25.80 5.22 20.33
CA ASP A 37 -25.93 4.13 21.29
C ASP A 37 -25.05 4.32 22.55
N ARG A 38 -24.01 5.16 22.48
CA ARG A 38 -23.17 5.52 23.64
C ARG A 38 -23.62 6.79 24.36
N SER A 39 -24.38 7.68 23.71
CA SER A 39 -24.93 8.86 24.37
C SER A 39 -26.09 8.54 25.33
N ASP A 40 -26.69 7.37 25.23
CA ASP A 40 -27.76 6.92 26.13
C ASP A 40 -27.23 6.19 27.39
N HIS A 41 -25.92 5.94 27.47
CA HIS A 41 -25.27 5.40 28.66
C HIS A 41 -24.25 6.39 29.21
N GLY A 42 -24.76 7.27 30.07
CA GLY A 42 -23.99 8.28 30.79
C GLY A 42 -22.76 7.67 31.46
N SER A 43 -21.58 8.17 31.07
CA SER A 43 -20.39 8.03 31.90
C SER A 43 -19.66 9.37 31.98
N ARG A 44 -20.11 10.19 32.93
CA ARG A 44 -19.27 11.20 33.56
C ARG A 44 -18.15 10.46 34.31
N ARG A 45 -16.92 10.46 33.79
CA ARG A 45 -15.73 10.33 34.64
C ARG A 45 -14.83 11.54 34.44
N LYS A 46 -14.68 12.24 35.56
CA LYS A 46 -13.82 13.41 35.77
C LYS A 46 -12.37 13.04 35.45
N PHE A 47 -11.72 13.85 34.63
CA PHE A 47 -10.27 13.87 34.51
C PHE A 47 -9.72 14.70 35.68
N GLN A 48 -9.03 14.04 36.61
CA GLN A 48 -8.13 14.68 37.57
C GLN A 48 -6.85 13.83 37.64
N GLY A 49 -5.70 14.48 37.41
CA GLY A 49 -4.46 14.17 38.11
C GLY A 49 -3.42 13.29 37.41
N SER A 50 -2.24 13.88 37.24
CA SER A 50 -0.92 13.29 37.43
C SER A 50 -0.29 12.44 36.32
N TRP A 51 0.61 13.08 35.58
CA TRP A 51 1.74 12.44 34.91
C TRP A 51 2.85 12.19 35.95
N ARG A 52 3.14 10.91 36.25
CA ARG A 52 4.42 10.28 36.62
C ARG A 52 4.18 9.08 37.57
N GLY A 53 4.55 7.88 37.13
CA GLY A 53 4.58 6.65 37.92
C GLY A 53 4.98 5.44 37.05
N PRO A 54 5.70 4.43 37.59
CA PRO A 54 6.65 3.60 36.84
C PRO A 54 6.02 2.46 36.04
N SER A 55 6.78 1.96 35.05
CA SER A 55 6.43 0.86 34.15
C SER A 55 5.86 -0.38 34.89
N PRO A 56 4.81 -1.02 34.37
CA PRO A 56 4.29 -2.26 34.96
C PRO A 56 5.22 -3.44 34.65
N PRO A 57 5.24 -4.49 35.50
CA PRO A 57 6.11 -5.64 35.33
C PRO A 57 5.67 -6.52 34.15
N ALA A 58 6.66 -7.20 33.56
CA ALA A 58 6.49 -8.12 32.45
C ALA A 58 5.69 -9.35 32.89
N GLY A 59 4.45 -9.47 32.42
CA GLY A 59 3.63 -10.65 32.69
C GLY A 59 2.13 -10.44 32.54
N ALA A 60 1.65 -9.94 31.40
CA ALA A 60 0.24 -10.06 31.02
C ALA A 60 0.12 -10.06 29.49
N CYS A 61 0.22 -11.25 28.90
CA CYS A 61 0.09 -11.49 27.48
C CYS A 61 -1.41 -11.54 27.08
N GLY A 62 -1.89 -10.52 26.39
CA GLY A 62 -2.34 -10.66 25.00
C GLY A 62 -3.47 -11.62 24.62
N MET A 63 -4.55 -11.78 25.41
CA MET A 63 -5.75 -12.51 24.95
C MET A 63 -7.04 -11.67 24.78
N GLU A 64 -7.16 -10.49 25.41
CA GLU A 64 -8.41 -9.71 25.36
C GLU A 64 -8.53 -8.73 24.18
N GLU A 65 -7.43 -8.27 23.58
CA GLU A 65 -7.49 -7.31 22.47
C GLU A 65 -7.95 -7.95 21.14
N GLY A 66 -7.64 -9.24 20.93
CA GLY A 66 -8.05 -9.98 19.72
C GLY A 66 -9.56 -10.24 19.69
N SER A 67 -10.17 -10.50 20.85
CA SER A 67 -11.61 -10.74 20.97
C SER A 67 -12.42 -9.45 20.82
N GLN A 68 -11.94 -8.32 21.36
CA GLN A 68 -12.58 -7.01 21.15
C GLN A 68 -12.52 -6.55 19.68
N GLN A 69 -11.41 -6.83 18.99
CA GLN A 69 -11.25 -6.46 17.57
C GLN A 69 -12.11 -7.32 16.65
N GLN A 70 -12.25 -8.62 16.92
CA GLN A 70 -13.22 -9.48 16.22
C GLN A 70 -14.66 -9.09 16.52
N GLN A 71 -14.99 -8.74 17.76
CA GLN A 71 -16.32 -8.23 18.12
C GLN A 71 -16.67 -6.92 17.40
N LEU A 72 -15.70 -6.01 17.23
CA LEU A 72 -15.90 -4.77 16.46
C LEU A 72 -16.19 -5.05 14.99
N LEU A 73 -15.49 -6.00 14.38
CA LEU A 73 -15.73 -6.40 12.99
C LEU A 73 -17.09 -7.10 12.85
N SER A 74 -17.43 -8.04 13.72
CA SER A 74 -18.72 -8.73 13.72
C SER A 74 -19.88 -7.76 13.93
N LYS A 75 -19.72 -6.74 14.78
CA LYS A 75 -20.73 -5.69 14.97
C LYS A 75 -20.90 -4.81 13.74
N VAL A 76 -19.81 -4.48 13.05
CA VAL A 76 -19.89 -3.71 11.79
C VAL A 76 -20.59 -4.52 10.69
N VAL A 77 -20.33 -5.82 10.61
CA VAL A 77 -20.98 -6.73 9.65
C VAL A 77 -22.47 -6.92 9.98
N GLN A 78 -22.80 -7.25 11.23
CA GLN A 78 -24.19 -7.44 11.69
C GLN A 78 -25.05 -6.17 11.48
N TRP A 79 -24.47 -4.99 11.68
CA TRP A 79 -25.22 -3.74 11.53
C TRP A 79 -25.50 -3.38 10.07
N ILE A 80 -24.61 -3.79 9.15
CA ILE A 80 -24.88 -3.69 7.71
C ILE A 80 -26.04 -4.63 7.33
N ASP A 81 -26.05 -5.85 7.86
CA ASP A 81 -27.14 -6.81 7.63
C ASP A 81 -28.49 -6.33 8.21
N GLU A 82 -28.50 -5.72 9.40
CA GLU A 82 -29.72 -5.21 10.05
C GLU A 82 -30.33 -4.00 9.34
N ALA A 83 -29.49 -3.11 8.78
CA ALA A 83 -29.95 -1.97 7.99
C ALA A 83 -30.62 -2.39 6.68
N GLU A 84 -30.25 -3.56 6.14
CA GLU A 84 -30.82 -4.12 4.91
C GLU A 84 -32.03 -5.02 5.15
N CYS A 85 -32.25 -5.51 6.38
CA CYS A 85 -33.36 -6.41 6.74
C CYS A 85 -34.67 -5.70 7.15
N SER A 86 -34.74 -4.37 7.12
CA SER A 86 -35.98 -3.63 7.39
C SER A 86 -36.90 -3.58 6.16
N GLY A 87 -37.42 -4.75 5.78
CA GLY A 87 -38.30 -4.98 4.64
C GLY A 87 -39.75 -4.50 4.81
N GLY A 88 -39.94 -3.19 5.02
CA GLY A 88 -41.25 -2.52 4.91
C GLY A 88 -41.33 -1.66 3.66
N SER A 89 -42.53 -1.49 3.10
CA SER A 89 -42.85 -0.81 1.82
C SER A 89 -42.47 0.69 1.70
N SER A 90 -41.63 1.20 2.60
CA SER A 90 -40.93 2.48 2.46
C SER A 90 -39.42 2.27 2.59
N ALA A 91 -38.85 1.36 1.79
CA ALA A 91 -37.40 1.20 1.66
C ALA A 91 -36.82 2.51 1.07
N GLN A 92 -36.59 3.49 1.94
CA GLN A 92 -35.76 4.62 1.60
C GLN A 92 -34.35 4.06 1.42
N ASP A 93 -33.80 4.27 0.23
CA ASP A 93 -32.39 4.01 -0.05
C ASP A 93 -31.56 4.47 1.15
N PRO A 94 -30.78 3.58 1.79
CA PRO A 94 -29.94 3.92 2.93
C PRO A 94 -29.09 5.17 2.67
N LEU A 95 -28.67 5.39 1.41
CA LEU A 95 -27.93 6.59 1.00
C LEU A 95 -28.77 7.87 1.08
N VAL A 96 -30.09 7.80 0.82
CA VAL A 96 -31.03 8.94 0.90
C VAL A 96 -31.36 9.29 2.35
N LEU A 97 -31.58 8.29 3.22
CA LEU A 97 -31.80 8.51 4.64
C LEU A 97 -30.55 9.11 5.31
N LEU A 98 -29.38 8.61 4.94
CA LEU A 98 -28.09 9.05 5.47
C LEU A 98 -27.68 10.45 4.96
N HIS A 99 -27.98 10.79 3.70
CA HIS A 99 -27.75 12.14 3.19
C HIS A 99 -28.64 13.19 3.87
N ARG A 100 -29.89 12.83 4.23
CA ARG A 100 -30.77 13.70 5.03
C ARG A 100 -30.25 13.90 6.46
N LEU A 101 -29.69 12.86 7.08
CA LEU A 101 -29.07 12.95 8.41
C LEU A 101 -27.78 13.79 8.38
N GLU A 102 -26.96 13.68 7.34
CA GLU A 102 -25.77 14.52 7.14
C GLU A 102 -26.15 15.99 6.97
N GLN A 103 -27.16 16.30 6.15
CA GLN A 103 -27.67 17.67 5.99
C GLN A 103 -28.28 18.21 7.29
N ALA A 104 -28.99 17.39 8.05
CA ALA A 104 -29.56 17.76 9.35
C ALA A 104 -28.50 18.00 10.43
N GLU A 105 -27.39 17.25 10.41
CA GLU A 105 -26.26 17.42 11.33
C GLU A 105 -25.35 18.58 10.93
N GLN A 106 -25.09 18.79 9.63
CA GLN A 106 -24.38 19.99 9.12
C GLN A 106 -25.16 21.27 9.43
N ALA A 107 -26.50 21.20 9.45
CA ALA A 107 -27.35 22.31 9.86
C ALA A 107 -27.38 22.53 11.39
N ARG A 108 -27.13 21.48 12.20
CA ARG A 108 -27.16 21.55 13.68
C ARG A 108 -25.81 21.90 14.31
N LEU A 109 -24.73 21.37 13.78
CA LEU A 109 -23.37 21.61 14.23
C LEU A 109 -22.71 22.54 13.23
N GLY A 110 -22.92 23.85 13.42
CA GLY A 110 -22.14 24.86 12.70
C GLY A 110 -20.65 24.47 12.71
N THR A 111 -19.98 24.64 11.57
CA THR A 111 -18.59 24.25 11.25
C THR A 111 -17.66 24.37 12.46
N THR A 112 -17.55 23.31 13.26
CA THR A 112 -16.79 23.33 14.51
C THR A 112 -15.73 22.23 14.49
N GLN A 113 -14.55 22.61 14.98
CA GLN A 113 -13.37 21.77 15.22
C GLN A 113 -13.71 20.38 15.81
N ARG A 114 -14.77 20.30 16.62
CA ARG A 114 -15.30 19.06 17.22
C ARG A 114 -15.75 18.02 16.19
N TRP A 115 -16.33 18.44 15.07
CA TRP A 115 -16.71 17.55 13.96
C TRP A 115 -15.45 17.01 13.26
N MET A 116 -14.46 17.87 13.01
CA MET A 116 -13.16 17.45 12.47
C MET A 116 -12.42 16.49 13.41
N ASP A 117 -12.45 16.72 14.72
CA ASP A 117 -11.80 15.87 15.72
C ASP A 117 -12.48 14.50 15.85
N LEU A 118 -13.83 14.45 15.80
CA LEU A 118 -14.59 13.21 15.76
C LEU A 118 -14.26 12.40 14.49
N HIS A 119 -14.18 13.07 13.34
CA HIS A 119 -13.79 12.44 12.07
C HIS A 119 -12.36 11.90 12.10
N ARG A 120 -11.40 12.66 12.64
CA ARG A 120 -10.01 12.20 12.84
C ARG A 120 -9.95 10.98 13.75
N SER A 121 -10.68 10.99 14.87
CA SER A 121 -10.72 9.87 15.82
C SER A 121 -11.27 8.58 15.19
N LYS A 122 -12.35 8.68 14.40
CA LYS A 122 -12.98 7.55 13.71
C LYS A 122 -12.10 6.98 12.60
N TYR A 123 -11.50 7.85 11.79
CA TYR A 123 -10.53 7.46 10.76
C TYR A 123 -9.33 6.72 11.37
N ASN A 124 -8.85 7.19 12.53
CA ASN A 124 -7.79 6.53 13.27
C ASN A 124 -8.20 5.14 13.78
N SER A 125 -9.45 4.94 14.21
CA SER A 125 -9.96 3.63 14.64
C SER A 125 -10.11 2.63 13.48
N LEU A 126 -10.65 3.06 12.34
CA LEU A 126 -10.71 2.21 11.15
C LEU A 126 -9.31 1.84 10.67
N ASN A 127 -8.41 2.82 10.56
CA ASN A 127 -7.03 2.57 10.16
C ASN A 127 -6.34 1.60 11.13
N ARG A 128 -6.57 1.73 12.45
CA ARG A 128 -6.08 0.75 13.44
C ARG A 128 -6.63 -0.65 13.20
N ALA A 129 -7.94 -0.79 12.94
CA ALA A 129 -8.56 -2.08 12.65
C ALA A 129 -8.01 -2.71 11.36
N CYS A 130 -7.84 -1.93 10.29
CA CYS A 130 -7.23 -2.39 9.04
C CYS A 130 -5.83 -2.96 9.30
N ARG A 131 -5.02 -2.25 10.08
CA ARG A 131 -3.66 -2.69 10.43
C ARG A 131 -3.66 -3.95 11.28
N ALA A 132 -4.52 -4.04 12.28
CA ALA A 132 -4.63 -5.23 13.12
C ALA A 132 -5.02 -6.47 12.30
N LEU A 133 -5.98 -6.34 11.39
CA LEU A 133 -6.37 -7.43 10.49
C LEU A 133 -5.25 -7.82 9.53
N PHE A 134 -4.54 -6.84 8.98
CA PHE A 134 -3.36 -7.09 8.16
C PHE A 134 -2.29 -7.84 8.96
N ASP A 135 -2.04 -7.44 10.20
CA ASP A 135 -1.06 -8.03 11.10
C ASP A 135 -1.38 -9.50 11.41
N VAL A 136 -2.64 -9.82 11.70
CA VAL A 136 -3.07 -11.21 11.89
C VAL A 136 -2.83 -12.05 10.64
N ARG A 137 -3.14 -11.51 9.45
CA ARG A 137 -2.99 -12.23 8.18
C ARG A 137 -1.53 -12.43 7.80
N ILE A 138 -0.69 -11.40 7.90
CA ILE A 138 0.74 -11.51 7.59
C ILE A 138 1.45 -12.42 8.59
N ASP A 139 1.00 -12.47 9.84
CA ASP A 139 1.52 -13.39 10.85
C ASP A 139 1.20 -14.85 10.53
N ARG A 140 -0.03 -15.12 10.08
CA ARG A 140 -0.42 -16.45 9.60
C ARG A 140 0.42 -16.87 8.39
N LEU A 141 0.61 -15.97 7.43
CA LEU A 141 1.41 -16.22 6.24
C LEU A 141 2.88 -16.44 6.59
N ALA A 142 3.46 -15.62 7.48
CA ALA A 142 4.83 -15.78 7.95
C ALA A 142 5.07 -17.14 8.64
N ARG A 143 4.09 -17.63 9.41
CA ARG A 143 4.15 -18.99 9.99
C ARG A 143 4.11 -20.07 8.91
N GLY A 144 3.19 -19.97 7.95
CA GLY A 144 3.11 -20.90 6.83
C GLY A 144 4.41 -20.92 6.01
N LEU A 145 4.98 -19.75 5.76
CA LEU A 145 6.23 -19.62 5.03
C LEU A 145 7.42 -20.20 5.81
N SER A 146 7.44 -20.01 7.14
CA SER A 146 8.45 -20.63 8.00
C SER A 146 8.39 -22.15 7.96
N LEU A 147 7.19 -22.74 7.87
CA LEU A 147 7.03 -24.19 7.71
C LEU A 147 7.53 -24.65 6.34
N ASN A 148 7.15 -23.95 5.27
CA ASN A 148 7.52 -24.30 3.90
C ASN A 148 9.03 -24.14 3.61
N LEU A 149 9.67 -23.12 4.18
CA LEU A 149 11.10 -22.87 3.98
C LEU A 149 12.00 -23.75 4.86
N GLY A 150 11.44 -24.33 5.93
CA GLY A 150 12.17 -25.08 6.96
C GLY A 150 12.94 -24.19 7.93
N ALA A 151 13.45 -24.79 9.01
CA ALA A 151 14.29 -24.10 10.00
C ALA A 151 15.57 -23.59 9.33
N ALA A 152 15.81 -22.28 9.42
CA ALA A 152 17.03 -21.68 8.93
C ALA A 152 18.06 -21.61 10.06
N ASN A 153 19.12 -22.42 9.98
CA ASN A 153 20.15 -22.55 11.02
C ASN A 153 21.30 -21.53 10.89
N ALA A 154 21.13 -20.44 10.12
CA ALA A 154 22.21 -19.45 9.95
C ALA A 154 22.02 -18.24 10.88
N ASP A 155 23.15 -17.70 11.37
CA ASP A 155 23.18 -16.54 12.26
C ASP A 155 22.76 -15.26 11.51
N ASP A 156 21.57 -14.75 11.82
CA ASP A 156 21.02 -13.50 11.30
C ASP A 156 21.96 -12.29 11.50
N ARG A 157 22.85 -12.31 12.51
CA ARG A 157 23.85 -11.25 12.72
C ARG A 157 24.93 -11.24 11.65
N VAL A 158 25.31 -12.40 11.11
CA VAL A 158 26.31 -12.50 10.04
C VAL A 158 25.73 -11.92 8.76
N TRP A 159 24.50 -12.30 8.44
CA TRP A 159 23.82 -11.83 7.24
C TRP A 159 23.52 -10.32 7.30
N ARG A 160 23.04 -9.79 8.44
CA ARG A 160 22.81 -8.34 8.61
C ARG A 160 24.08 -7.50 8.43
N ARG A 161 25.23 -8.01 8.92
CA ARG A 161 26.53 -7.34 8.72
C ARG A 161 26.91 -7.30 7.25
N LYS A 162 26.76 -8.40 6.51
CA LYS A 162 27.05 -8.44 5.07
C LYS A 162 26.22 -7.43 4.27
N LEU A 163 24.91 -7.34 4.51
CA LEU A 163 24.07 -6.33 3.87
C LEU A 163 24.54 -4.91 4.17
N SER A 164 24.79 -4.61 5.44
CA SER A 164 25.19 -3.25 5.86
C SER A 164 26.52 -2.86 5.22
N SER A 165 27.48 -3.78 5.17
CA SER A 165 28.76 -3.57 4.51
C SER A 165 28.64 -3.37 2.99
N ALA A 166 27.73 -4.09 2.32
CA ALA A 166 27.49 -3.92 0.89
C ALA A 166 26.94 -2.52 0.57
N VAL A 167 25.96 -2.05 1.33
CA VAL A 167 25.39 -0.70 1.20
C VAL A 167 26.46 0.37 1.44
N VAL A 168 27.29 0.22 2.48
CA VAL A 168 28.40 1.16 2.76
C VAL A 168 29.42 1.16 1.62
N ALA A 169 29.69 0.01 1.01
CA ALA A 169 30.61 -0.13 -0.10
C ALA A 169 30.01 0.29 -1.46
N GLY A 170 28.73 0.67 -1.52
CA GLY A 170 28.04 0.99 -2.76
C GLY A 170 27.91 -0.19 -3.73
N LYS A 171 27.90 -1.42 -3.20
CA LYS A 171 27.78 -2.66 -3.98
C LYS A 171 26.40 -3.29 -3.73
N PRO A 172 25.81 -3.96 -4.75
CA PRO A 172 24.61 -4.75 -4.55
C PRO A 172 24.83 -5.78 -3.43
N ALA A 173 23.81 -5.97 -2.61
CA ALA A 173 23.80 -7.04 -1.64
C ALA A 173 23.94 -8.41 -2.33
N ASP A 174 24.73 -9.30 -1.74
CA ASP A 174 24.92 -10.65 -2.25
C ASP A 174 23.82 -11.59 -1.72
N PHE A 175 22.99 -12.10 -2.63
CA PHE A 175 21.91 -13.05 -2.36
C PHE A 175 22.13 -14.42 -3.02
N SER A 176 23.38 -14.77 -3.33
CA SER A 176 23.76 -16.10 -3.85
C SER A 176 23.47 -17.28 -2.91
N SER A 177 23.19 -17.01 -1.62
CA SER A 177 22.94 -18.04 -0.61
C SER A 177 21.45 -18.25 -0.35
N ILE A 178 20.91 -19.38 -0.81
CA ILE A 178 19.50 -19.78 -0.55
C ILE A 178 19.18 -19.77 0.95
N SER A 179 20.08 -20.28 1.81
CA SER A 179 19.87 -20.27 3.26
C SER A 179 19.81 -18.86 3.85
N GLY A 180 20.65 -17.95 3.35
CA GLY A 180 20.58 -16.53 3.72
C GLY A 180 19.27 -15.89 3.26
N ASN A 181 18.82 -16.23 2.05
CA ASN A 181 17.57 -15.74 1.46
C ASN A 181 16.34 -16.17 2.27
N LYS A 182 16.33 -17.39 2.81
CA LYS A 182 15.29 -17.86 3.75
C LYS A 182 15.22 -16.99 5.00
N ILE A 183 16.36 -16.73 5.64
CA ILE A 183 16.45 -15.90 6.85
C ILE A 183 15.97 -14.48 6.57
N TYR A 184 16.46 -13.90 5.47
CA TYR A 184 16.03 -12.58 5.05
C TYR A 184 14.51 -12.51 4.90
N THR A 185 13.95 -13.50 4.21
CA THR A 185 12.52 -13.59 3.94
C THR A 185 11.72 -13.60 5.23
N LEU A 186 12.03 -14.51 6.15
CA LEU A 186 11.31 -14.66 7.42
C LEU A 186 11.46 -13.43 8.32
N ASN A 187 12.65 -12.81 8.36
CA ASN A 187 12.91 -11.64 9.20
C ASN A 187 12.30 -10.34 8.65
N ARG A 188 12.12 -10.25 7.33
CA ARG A 188 11.68 -9.01 6.67
C ARG A 188 10.24 -9.02 6.19
N ILE A 189 9.58 -10.17 6.10
CA ILE A 189 8.21 -10.29 5.58
C ILE A 189 7.25 -9.29 6.24
N LYS A 190 7.15 -9.28 7.58
CA LYS A 190 6.25 -8.38 8.30
C LYS A 190 6.60 -6.91 8.09
N PRO A 191 7.82 -6.43 8.41
CA PRO A 191 8.13 -5.01 8.31
C PRO A 191 8.10 -4.48 6.88
N ARG A 192 8.40 -5.30 5.86
CA ARG A 192 8.31 -4.89 4.45
C ARG A 192 6.85 -4.83 4.00
N CYS A 193 6.09 -5.91 4.18
CA CYS A 193 4.70 -5.95 3.75
C CYS A 193 3.83 -4.88 4.44
N ARG A 194 4.05 -4.63 5.74
CA ARG A 194 3.37 -3.55 6.49
C ARG A 194 3.59 -2.18 5.88
N GLN A 195 4.81 -1.90 5.41
CA GLN A 195 5.16 -0.60 4.86
C GLN A 195 4.38 -0.33 3.56
N LEU A 196 4.36 -1.30 2.66
CA LEU A 196 3.60 -1.16 1.41
C LEU A 196 2.09 -1.10 1.68
N HIS A 197 1.58 -1.95 2.58
CA HIS A 197 0.19 -1.89 3.03
C HIS A 197 -0.19 -0.50 3.54
N HIS A 198 0.58 0.09 4.45
CA HIS A 198 0.30 1.43 4.98
C HIS A 198 0.30 2.50 3.89
N LEU A 199 1.21 2.39 2.92
CA LEU A 199 1.30 3.33 1.82
C LEU A 199 0.08 3.21 0.88
N ILE A 200 -0.30 1.99 0.50
CA ILE A 200 -1.47 1.75 -0.36
C ILE A 200 -2.76 2.12 0.35
N MET A 201 -2.87 1.92 1.66
CA MET A 201 -4.06 2.25 2.45
C MET A 201 -4.13 3.71 2.88
N HIS A 202 -3.10 4.51 2.59
CA HIS A 202 -3.10 5.92 2.93
C HIS A 202 -4.19 6.70 2.17
N ASP A 203 -4.76 7.71 2.81
CA ASP A 203 -5.71 8.61 2.17
C ASP A 203 -4.99 9.74 1.42
N ASN A 204 -4.57 9.42 0.20
CA ASN A 204 -4.10 10.39 -0.78
C ASN A 204 -4.56 9.94 -2.20
N PRO A 205 -4.59 10.85 -3.19
CA PRO A 205 -5.07 10.51 -4.54
C PRO A 205 -4.29 9.41 -5.25
N PHE A 206 -2.97 9.31 -5.05
CA PHE A 206 -2.14 8.29 -5.68
C PHE A 206 -2.47 6.90 -5.11
N SER A 207 -2.54 6.77 -3.79
CA SER A 207 -2.93 5.54 -3.11
C SER A 207 -4.37 5.14 -3.45
N GLN A 208 -5.29 6.10 -3.63
CA GLN A 208 -6.64 5.83 -4.13
C GLN A 208 -6.62 5.20 -5.52
N ARG A 209 -5.80 5.71 -6.45
CA ARG A 209 -5.61 5.11 -7.78
C ARG A 209 -5.02 3.70 -7.71
N VAL A 210 -4.02 3.48 -6.86
CA VAL A 210 -3.47 2.13 -6.63
C VAL A 210 -4.57 1.17 -6.16
N ARG A 211 -5.39 1.57 -5.18
CA ARG A 211 -6.52 0.75 -4.71
C ARG A 211 -7.57 0.51 -5.79
N ALA A 212 -7.79 1.48 -6.70
CA ALA A 212 -8.74 1.31 -7.80
C ALA A 212 -8.36 0.17 -8.75
N TYR A 213 -7.06 -0.04 -9.05
CA TYR A 213 -6.62 -1.22 -9.82
C TYR A 213 -6.97 -2.54 -9.13
N LEU A 214 -6.94 -2.58 -7.80
CA LEU A 214 -7.16 -3.80 -7.02
C LEU A 214 -8.65 -4.16 -6.91
N LEU A 215 -9.53 -3.21 -7.15
CA LEU A 215 -10.98 -3.39 -7.03
C LEU A 215 -11.61 -3.77 -8.37
N PRO A 216 -12.72 -4.52 -8.35
CA PRO A 216 -13.50 -4.77 -9.56
C PRO A 216 -13.96 -3.44 -10.15
N SER A 217 -13.78 -3.27 -11.46
CA SER A 217 -14.27 -2.08 -12.16
C SER A 217 -15.77 -2.22 -12.40
N VAL A 218 -16.58 -1.31 -11.85
CA VAL A 218 -18.01 -1.19 -12.18
C VAL A 218 -18.14 -0.09 -13.22
N GLY A 219 -18.45 -0.44 -14.47
CA GLY A 219 -18.74 0.56 -15.50
C GLY A 219 -18.85 0.02 -16.92
N ILE A 220 -20.09 0.08 -17.44
CA ILE A 220 -20.55 0.27 -18.82
C ILE A 220 -19.44 0.19 -19.90
N GLU A 221 -19.49 -0.87 -20.72
CA GLU A 221 -18.81 -1.05 -22.02
C GLU A 221 -17.28 -0.97 -22.12
N TYR A 222 -16.55 -0.56 -21.09
CA TYR A 222 -15.08 -0.52 -21.14
C TYR A 222 -14.47 -1.83 -20.58
N GLU A 223 -13.48 -2.36 -21.30
CA GLU A 223 -12.78 -3.63 -21.02
C GLU A 223 -12.64 -3.91 -19.53
N ILE A 224 -13.32 -4.94 -19.05
CA ILE A 224 -13.15 -5.43 -17.68
C ILE A 224 -11.70 -5.87 -17.56
N LYS A 225 -10.87 -5.08 -16.88
CA LYS A 225 -9.50 -5.50 -16.53
C LYS A 225 -9.61 -6.69 -15.59
N THR A 226 -9.41 -7.88 -16.16
CA THR A 226 -9.43 -9.15 -15.44
C THR A 226 -8.15 -9.39 -14.65
N ALA A 227 -7.09 -8.63 -14.92
CA ALA A 227 -5.80 -8.76 -14.26
C ALA A 227 -5.16 -7.40 -13.94
N VAL A 228 -4.40 -7.37 -12.85
CA VAL A 228 -3.48 -6.29 -12.48
C VAL A 228 -2.06 -6.80 -12.69
N ARG A 229 -1.32 -6.19 -13.61
CA ARG A 229 0.05 -6.57 -13.95
C ARG A 229 1.03 -5.76 -13.11
N ILE A 230 1.77 -6.45 -12.26
CA ILE A 230 2.69 -5.86 -11.29
C ILE A 230 4.13 -6.23 -11.64
N ILE A 231 5.00 -5.24 -11.65
CA ILE A 231 6.45 -5.43 -11.70
C ILE A 231 7.02 -5.16 -10.32
N SER A 232 7.83 -6.09 -9.80
CA SER A 232 8.53 -5.95 -8.53
C SER A 232 10.03 -5.91 -8.78
N LEU A 233 10.65 -4.74 -8.64
CA LEU A 233 12.07 -4.48 -8.92
C LEU A 233 12.92 -4.73 -7.67
N GLY A 234 13.94 -5.59 -7.78
CA GLY A 234 14.72 -6.07 -6.64
C GLY A 234 13.85 -6.76 -5.60
N GLY A 235 12.75 -7.35 -6.06
CA GLY A 235 11.69 -7.83 -5.21
C GLY A 235 11.96 -9.16 -4.54
N GLY A 236 13.08 -9.82 -4.87
CA GLY A 236 13.48 -11.19 -4.51
C GLY A 236 12.41 -12.06 -3.86
N PRO A 237 12.13 -11.92 -2.54
CA PRO A 237 11.11 -12.69 -1.82
C PRO A 237 9.63 -12.46 -2.23
N ALA A 238 9.33 -11.58 -3.18
CA ALA A 238 7.99 -11.17 -3.59
C ALA A 238 7.12 -10.55 -2.48
N PHE A 239 7.72 -9.76 -1.57
CA PHE A 239 6.97 -9.06 -0.51
C PHE A 239 5.87 -8.15 -1.06
N ASP A 240 6.11 -7.55 -2.22
CA ASP A 240 5.15 -6.66 -2.88
C ASP A 240 3.88 -7.42 -3.26
N HIS A 241 4.05 -8.62 -3.84
CA HIS A 241 2.94 -9.50 -4.19
C HIS A 241 2.12 -9.89 -2.95
N ILE A 242 2.78 -10.28 -1.86
CA ILE A 242 2.12 -10.62 -0.59
C ILE A 242 1.29 -9.43 -0.08
N ALA A 243 1.92 -8.27 0.05
CA ALA A 243 1.26 -7.09 0.62
C ALA A 243 0.06 -6.65 -0.24
N ILE A 244 0.22 -6.62 -1.56
CA ILE A 244 -0.83 -6.20 -2.49
C ILE A 244 -1.99 -7.20 -2.51
N SER A 245 -1.68 -8.51 -2.53
CA SER A 245 -2.70 -9.56 -2.43
C SER A 245 -3.51 -9.46 -1.14
N LEU A 246 -2.86 -9.21 0.00
CA LEU A 246 -3.53 -9.01 1.28
C LEU A 246 -4.37 -7.72 1.31
N VAL A 247 -3.86 -6.62 0.76
CA VAL A 247 -4.62 -5.36 0.61
C VAL A 247 -5.85 -5.61 -0.25
N GLN A 248 -5.71 -6.21 -1.43
CA GLN A 248 -6.84 -6.51 -2.31
C GLN A 248 -7.90 -7.33 -1.58
N ARG A 249 -7.49 -8.40 -0.89
CA ARG A 249 -8.42 -9.24 -0.14
C ARG A 249 -9.17 -8.44 0.92
N PHE A 250 -8.47 -7.58 1.66
CA PHE A 250 -9.09 -6.70 2.65
C PHE A 250 -10.11 -5.75 2.02
N LEU A 251 -9.75 -5.08 0.91
CA LEU A 251 -10.64 -4.16 0.20
C LEU A 251 -11.89 -4.90 -0.30
N LEU A 252 -11.74 -6.11 -0.81
CA LEU A 252 -12.86 -6.94 -1.26
C LEU A 252 -13.74 -7.40 -0.09
N ASP A 253 -13.15 -7.79 1.04
CA ASP A 253 -13.91 -8.20 2.22
C ASP A 253 -14.79 -7.05 2.74
N ILE A 254 -14.29 -5.80 2.69
CA ILE A 254 -15.07 -4.61 3.07
C ILE A 254 -16.23 -4.34 2.10
N LEU A 255 -16.04 -4.57 0.80
CA LEU A 255 -17.06 -4.32 -0.22
C LEU A 255 -18.12 -5.43 -0.30
N ARG A 256 -17.95 -6.53 0.43
CA ARG A 256 -18.71 -7.77 0.28
C ARG A 256 -19.90 -8.04 1.22
N PRO A 257 -20.55 -7.09 1.92
CA PRO A 257 -21.78 -7.46 2.63
C PRO A 257 -22.87 -7.97 1.68
N ASN A 258 -22.97 -7.49 0.42
CA ASN A 258 -23.99 -8.00 -0.49
C ASN A 258 -23.59 -8.08 -1.99
N ARG A 259 -23.68 -9.31 -2.54
CA ARG A 259 -24.14 -9.65 -3.91
C ARG A 259 -23.39 -9.17 -5.16
N CYS A 260 -22.18 -8.62 -5.10
CA CYS A 260 -21.43 -8.41 -6.34
C CYS A 260 -20.71 -9.69 -6.80
N ARG A 261 -21.32 -10.44 -7.74
CA ARG A 261 -20.68 -11.47 -8.60
C ARG A 261 -19.65 -10.85 -9.56
N MET A 262 -18.94 -9.83 -9.13
CA MET A 262 -17.96 -9.17 -9.98
C MET A 262 -16.69 -9.99 -10.02
N ALA A 263 -16.17 -10.18 -11.23
CA ALA A 263 -14.88 -10.80 -11.44
C ALA A 263 -13.82 -10.01 -10.66
N ARG A 264 -13.17 -10.68 -9.71
CA ARG A 264 -12.04 -10.12 -8.96
C ARG A 264 -10.86 -9.97 -9.93
N PRO A 265 -10.19 -8.81 -9.98
CA PRO A 265 -8.95 -8.69 -10.73
C PRO A 265 -7.90 -9.67 -10.21
N ILE A 266 -7.33 -10.46 -11.11
CA ILE A 266 -6.25 -11.42 -10.84
C ILE A 266 -4.95 -10.65 -10.66
N ILE A 267 -4.23 -10.87 -9.56
CA ILE A 267 -2.94 -10.21 -9.35
C ILE A 267 -1.84 -11.04 -10.01
N SER A 268 -1.23 -10.51 -11.07
CA SER A 268 -0.09 -11.15 -11.75
C SER A 268 1.17 -10.33 -11.47
N THR A 269 2.15 -10.93 -10.80
CA THR A 269 3.40 -10.25 -10.44
C THR A 269 4.61 -10.89 -11.11
N GLN A 270 5.43 -10.07 -11.74
CA GLN A 270 6.74 -10.43 -12.27
C GLN A 270 7.80 -9.77 -11.39
N VAL A 271 8.57 -10.60 -10.68
CA VAL A 271 9.70 -10.17 -9.86
C VAL A 271 10.94 -10.15 -10.73
N PHE A 272 11.63 -9.02 -10.74
CA PHE A 272 12.86 -8.80 -11.49
C PHE A 272 14.00 -8.55 -10.51
N ASP A 273 14.94 -9.48 -10.44
CA ASP A 273 16.03 -9.46 -9.47
C ASP A 273 17.34 -9.98 -10.09
N LEU A 274 18.48 -9.53 -9.56
CA LEU A 274 19.80 -9.96 -10.04
C LEU A 274 20.04 -11.44 -9.72
N PHE A 275 19.52 -11.91 -8.57
CA PHE A 275 19.68 -13.28 -8.04
C PHE A 275 18.40 -14.10 -8.24
N ALA A 276 17.79 -13.99 -9.43
CA ALA A 276 16.48 -14.57 -9.73
C ALA A 276 16.39 -16.08 -9.43
N ASP A 277 17.44 -16.84 -9.74
CA ASP A 277 17.45 -18.28 -9.53
C ASP A 277 17.53 -18.66 -8.05
N GLU A 278 18.26 -17.90 -7.25
CA GLU A 278 18.34 -18.10 -5.80
C GLU A 278 17.07 -17.66 -5.07
N TRP A 279 16.30 -16.74 -5.65
CA TRP A 279 14.98 -16.36 -5.15
C TRP A 279 13.86 -17.31 -5.57
N ARG A 280 14.01 -18.04 -6.68
CA ARG A 280 12.96 -18.92 -7.24
C ARG A 280 12.38 -19.91 -6.20
N PRO A 281 13.18 -20.63 -5.39
CA PRO A 281 12.62 -21.52 -4.35
C PRO A 281 11.83 -20.78 -3.26
N ILE A 282 12.22 -19.54 -2.96
CA ILE A 282 11.54 -18.70 -1.96
C ILE A 282 10.19 -18.23 -2.50
N VAL A 283 10.17 -17.77 -3.75
CA VAL A 283 8.93 -17.32 -4.42
C VAL A 283 7.97 -18.48 -4.63
N GLU A 284 8.46 -19.68 -4.90
CA GLU A 284 7.64 -20.89 -4.93
C GLU A 284 6.97 -21.16 -3.57
N ALA A 285 7.73 -21.06 -2.47
CA ALA A 285 7.15 -21.20 -1.13
C ALA A 285 6.10 -20.12 -0.82
N VAL A 286 6.31 -18.88 -1.29
CA VAL A 286 5.33 -17.79 -1.19
C VAL A 286 4.07 -18.11 -1.99
N ARG A 287 4.21 -18.64 -3.22
CA ARG A 287 3.09 -19.07 -4.07
C ARG A 287 2.25 -20.13 -3.36
N THR A 288 2.87 -21.14 -2.76
CA THR A 288 2.18 -22.17 -1.97
C THR A 288 1.43 -21.57 -0.79
N CYS A 289 2.02 -20.61 -0.06
CA CYS A 289 1.32 -19.93 1.04
C CYS A 289 0.16 -19.04 0.59
N LEU A 290 0.12 -18.66 -0.69
CA LEU A 290 -0.89 -17.79 -1.29
C LEU A 290 -1.79 -18.54 -2.28
N GLN A 291 -1.86 -19.87 -2.25
CA GLN A 291 -2.67 -20.67 -3.18
C GLN A 291 -4.16 -20.27 -3.23
N ASP A 292 -4.69 -19.69 -2.16
CA ASP A 292 -6.07 -19.20 -2.08
C ASP A 292 -6.26 -17.81 -2.72
N PHE A 293 -5.19 -17.18 -3.21
CA PHE A 293 -5.22 -15.89 -3.90
C PHE A 293 -5.18 -16.13 -5.41
N PRO A 294 -6.21 -15.70 -6.16
CA PRO A 294 -6.20 -15.78 -7.61
C PRO A 294 -5.11 -14.85 -8.15
N GLY A 295 -4.17 -15.44 -8.88
CA GLY A 295 -2.96 -14.74 -9.27
C GLY A 295 -1.80 -15.66 -9.52
N GLY A 296 -0.69 -15.04 -9.88
CA GLY A 296 0.59 -15.71 -10.03
C GLY A 296 1.73 -14.76 -9.71
N VAL A 297 2.82 -15.34 -9.23
CA VAL A 297 4.10 -14.65 -9.09
C VAL A 297 5.15 -15.45 -9.84
N THR A 298 5.96 -14.75 -10.63
CA THR A 298 7.08 -15.31 -11.41
C THR A 298 8.34 -14.51 -11.10
N VAL A 299 9.51 -15.13 -11.31
CA VAL A 299 10.82 -14.50 -11.06
C VAL A 299 11.64 -14.54 -12.34
N HIS A 300 12.23 -13.41 -12.68
CA HIS A 300 13.00 -13.16 -13.89
C HIS A 300 14.30 -12.45 -13.51
N HIS A 301 15.35 -12.73 -14.27
CA HIS A 301 16.61 -12.03 -14.09
C HIS A 301 16.48 -10.58 -14.57
N ALA A 302 17.03 -9.64 -13.81
CA ALA A 302 17.25 -8.27 -14.27
C ALA A 302 18.42 -7.62 -13.55
N ASP A 303 19.20 -6.84 -14.31
CA ASP A 303 20.26 -5.99 -13.79
C ASP A 303 19.85 -4.52 -13.86
N LEU A 304 19.40 -3.96 -12.74
CA LEU A 304 18.94 -2.56 -12.65
C LEU A 304 20.04 -1.53 -12.99
N ARG A 305 21.31 -1.95 -12.92
CA ARG A 305 22.49 -1.12 -13.24
C ARG A 305 22.59 -0.86 -14.74
N GLN A 306 21.97 -1.70 -15.56
CA GLN A 306 22.04 -1.65 -17.02
C GLN A 306 20.74 -1.09 -17.61
N GLY A 307 20.86 -0.22 -18.62
CA GLY A 307 19.72 0.24 -19.39
C GLY A 307 19.17 -0.87 -20.28
N PHE A 308 17.97 -0.67 -20.85
CA PHE A 308 17.36 -1.66 -21.75
C PHE A 308 18.09 -1.80 -23.11
N ASP A 309 19.01 -0.89 -23.41
CA ASP A 309 19.84 -0.85 -24.62
C ASP A 309 21.05 -1.79 -24.56
N LYS A 310 21.45 -2.26 -23.38
CA LYS A 310 22.69 -3.03 -23.18
C LYS A 310 22.51 -4.55 -23.21
N GLY A 311 21.30 -5.03 -23.50
CA GLY A 311 20.94 -6.46 -23.39
C GLY A 311 20.77 -6.91 -21.93
N GLY A 312 20.23 -8.11 -21.72
CA GLY A 312 20.10 -8.73 -20.39
C GLY A 312 18.90 -8.28 -19.54
N ASN A 313 18.11 -7.31 -20.01
CA ASN A 313 16.88 -6.83 -19.38
C ASN A 313 15.65 -6.97 -20.33
N ASP A 314 15.68 -7.92 -21.26
CA ASP A 314 14.63 -8.05 -22.28
C ASP A 314 13.25 -8.35 -21.71
N ASP A 315 13.16 -9.26 -20.74
CA ASP A 315 11.90 -9.58 -20.06
C ASP A 315 11.34 -8.36 -19.32
N LEU A 316 12.21 -7.59 -18.65
CA LEU A 316 11.82 -6.36 -17.96
C LEU A 316 11.35 -5.29 -18.97
N ARG A 317 12.04 -5.18 -20.11
CA ARG A 317 11.67 -4.26 -21.20
C ARG A 317 10.30 -4.61 -21.77
N LEU A 318 9.97 -5.90 -21.94
CA LEU A 318 8.65 -6.31 -22.42
C LEU A 318 7.56 -6.10 -21.35
N ALA A 319 7.86 -6.44 -20.10
CA ALA A 319 6.91 -6.31 -19.01
C ALA A 319 6.50 -4.84 -18.77
N ILE A 320 7.43 -3.88 -18.90
CA ILE A 320 7.16 -2.47 -18.56
C ILE A 320 6.08 -1.84 -19.45
N GLU A 321 5.97 -2.30 -20.70
CA GLU A 321 5.02 -1.79 -21.69
C GLU A 321 3.58 -2.13 -21.31
N THR A 322 3.40 -3.11 -20.42
CA THR A 322 2.09 -3.60 -19.98
C THR A 322 1.82 -3.44 -18.49
N ALA A 323 2.78 -2.92 -17.71
CA ALA A 323 2.66 -2.82 -16.26
C ALA A 323 1.59 -1.81 -15.83
N ASP A 324 0.69 -2.22 -14.93
CA ASP A 324 -0.25 -1.32 -14.26
C ASP A 324 0.42 -0.69 -13.02
N LEU A 325 1.24 -1.47 -12.31
CA LEU A 325 1.93 -1.06 -11.10
C LEU A 325 3.38 -1.57 -11.11
N ILE A 326 4.31 -0.69 -10.79
CA ILE A 326 5.71 -1.02 -10.57
C ILE A 326 6.02 -0.74 -9.09
N VAL A 327 6.72 -1.65 -8.44
CA VAL A 327 7.11 -1.52 -7.04
C VAL A 327 8.61 -1.72 -6.91
N ALA A 328 9.28 -0.78 -6.25
CA ALA A 328 10.71 -0.85 -5.92
C ALA A 328 10.87 -0.66 -4.41
N MET A 329 11.03 -1.76 -3.68
CA MET A 329 11.13 -1.74 -2.23
C MET A 329 12.53 -2.10 -1.76
N PHE A 330 13.24 -1.12 -1.22
CA PHE A 330 14.57 -1.29 -0.61
C PHE A 330 15.65 -1.82 -1.55
N VAL A 331 15.52 -1.54 -2.83
CA VAL A 331 16.54 -1.91 -3.83
C VAL A 331 17.34 -0.70 -4.31
N LEU A 332 16.75 0.50 -4.29
CA LEU A 332 17.34 1.66 -4.99
C LEU A 332 18.60 2.16 -4.29
N HIS A 333 18.58 2.29 -2.95
CA HIS A 333 19.76 2.67 -2.17
C HIS A 333 20.94 1.72 -2.33
N GLU A 334 20.69 0.42 -2.51
CA GLU A 334 21.73 -0.61 -2.70
C GLU A 334 22.40 -0.48 -4.08
N ASN A 335 21.69 0.10 -5.05
CA ASN A 335 22.16 0.29 -6.43
C ASN A 335 22.50 1.75 -6.74
N ARG A 336 22.50 2.63 -5.74
CA ARG A 336 22.63 4.08 -5.92
C ARG A 336 23.82 4.48 -6.77
N GLU A 337 25.01 3.97 -6.44
CA GLU A 337 26.27 4.36 -7.12
C GLU A 337 26.28 4.03 -8.61
N THR A 338 25.36 3.16 -9.06
CA THR A 338 25.24 2.76 -10.47
C THR A 338 24.07 3.42 -11.19
N ILE A 339 22.97 3.72 -10.47
CA ILE A 339 21.75 4.33 -11.01
C ILE A 339 21.83 5.86 -10.96
N LEU A 340 22.65 6.44 -10.07
CA LEU A 340 22.81 7.87 -9.91
C LEU A 340 24.18 8.31 -10.40
N GLN A 341 24.22 9.08 -11.49
CA GLN A 341 25.45 9.62 -12.06
C GLN A 341 25.46 11.15 -12.01
N GLY A 342 26.65 11.74 -12.06
CA GLY A 342 26.85 13.19 -12.07
C GLY A 342 27.17 13.78 -10.69
N GLY A 343 27.60 15.05 -10.68
CA GLY A 343 27.96 15.77 -9.46
C GLY A 343 26.74 16.27 -8.67
N PRO A 344 26.95 16.89 -7.49
CA PRO A 344 25.89 17.34 -6.58
C PRO A 344 24.83 18.25 -7.22
N ASN A 345 25.23 19.04 -8.22
CA ASN A 345 24.37 20.02 -8.90
C ASN A 345 23.77 19.51 -10.23
N GLY A 346 23.98 18.24 -10.58
CA GLY A 346 23.62 17.72 -11.90
C GLY A 346 23.37 16.22 -11.93
N GLN A 347 22.82 15.67 -10.85
CA GLN A 347 22.55 14.24 -10.72
C GLN A 347 21.51 13.76 -11.75
N ARG A 348 21.77 12.61 -12.37
CA ARG A 348 20.92 12.00 -13.39
C ARG A 348 20.66 10.55 -13.06
N ILE A 349 19.44 10.11 -13.36
CA ILE A 349 19.03 8.70 -13.26
C ILE A 349 19.48 7.94 -14.52
N THR A 350 20.15 6.80 -14.32
CA THR A 350 20.66 5.89 -15.34
C THR A 350 20.13 4.46 -15.13
N GLY A 351 20.69 3.48 -15.85
CA GLY A 351 20.31 2.07 -15.75
C GLY A 351 18.87 1.80 -16.19
N ALA A 352 18.30 0.72 -15.68
CA ALA A 352 16.93 0.30 -16.02
C ALA A 352 15.91 1.35 -15.58
N LEU A 353 16.18 2.05 -14.47
CA LEU A 353 15.27 3.06 -13.93
C LEU A 353 15.08 4.22 -14.92
N LYS A 354 16.12 4.65 -15.64
CA LYS A 354 15.99 5.63 -16.73
C LYS A 354 15.00 5.15 -17.78
N SER A 355 15.18 3.92 -18.25
CA SER A 355 14.35 3.34 -19.31
C SER A 355 12.90 3.13 -18.85
N ILE A 356 12.68 2.78 -17.58
CA ILE A 356 11.34 2.69 -16.98
C ILE A 356 10.62 4.04 -17.01
N PHE A 357 11.30 5.12 -16.60
CA PHE A 357 10.73 6.47 -16.66
C PHE A 357 10.39 6.88 -18.10
N GLU A 358 11.13 6.41 -19.09
CA GLU A 358 10.93 6.77 -20.50
C GLU A 358 9.84 5.94 -21.19
N ARG A 359 9.68 4.65 -20.81
CA ARG A 359 8.91 3.67 -21.60
C ARG A 359 7.63 3.16 -20.95
N ALA A 360 7.43 3.34 -19.64
CA ALA A 360 6.19 2.86 -19.02
C ALA A 360 4.96 3.53 -19.66
N GLN A 361 3.89 2.78 -19.81
CA GLN A 361 2.64 3.26 -20.42
C GLN A 361 1.97 4.35 -19.56
N ILE A 362 1.13 5.16 -20.21
CA ILE A 362 0.29 6.13 -19.52
C ILE A 362 -0.65 5.39 -18.56
N GLY A 363 -0.81 5.94 -17.36
CA GLY A 363 -1.56 5.33 -16.28
C GLY A 363 -0.78 4.29 -15.46
N THR A 364 0.49 4.00 -15.76
CA THR A 364 1.30 3.16 -14.87
C THR A 364 1.58 3.91 -13.57
N MET A 365 1.42 3.20 -12.44
CA MET A 365 1.83 3.66 -11.12
C MET A 365 3.21 3.12 -10.76
N LEU A 366 4.06 3.92 -10.11
CA LEU A 366 5.34 3.47 -9.56
C LEU A 366 5.42 3.81 -8.07
N ILE A 367 5.62 2.80 -7.23
CA ILE A 367 5.82 2.95 -5.78
C ILE A 367 7.28 2.66 -5.47
N CYS A 368 7.97 3.61 -4.84
CA CYS A 368 9.33 3.43 -4.34
C CYS A 368 9.34 3.61 -2.82
N CYS A 369 9.84 2.62 -2.11
CA CYS A 369 10.07 2.70 -0.66
C CYS A 369 11.54 2.44 -0.37
N ASP A 370 12.21 3.37 0.29
CA ASP A 370 13.61 3.19 0.61
C ASP A 370 13.95 3.70 2.03
N SER A 371 15.02 3.15 2.59
CA SER A 371 15.65 3.61 3.83
C SER A 371 16.39 4.93 3.64
N ALA A 372 16.92 5.20 2.44
CA ALA A 372 17.61 6.44 2.10
C ALA A 372 16.84 7.21 1.01
N ASN A 373 16.66 8.51 1.21
CA ASN A 373 15.98 9.41 0.25
C ASN A 373 16.95 10.08 -0.73
N THR A 374 18.20 9.59 -0.81
CA THR A 374 19.30 10.26 -1.53
C THR A 374 19.11 10.30 -3.04
N MET A 375 18.37 9.37 -3.62
CA MET A 375 18.05 9.36 -5.06
C MET A 375 16.80 10.19 -5.41
N TYR A 376 15.99 10.56 -4.42
CA TYR A 376 14.67 11.13 -4.67
C TYR A 376 14.69 12.46 -5.42
N PRO A 377 15.63 13.39 -5.17
CA PRO A 377 15.72 14.61 -5.98
C PRO A 377 15.93 14.33 -7.47
N ALA A 378 16.86 13.44 -7.82
CA ALA A 378 17.14 13.07 -9.20
C ALA A 378 15.98 12.29 -9.84
N MET A 379 15.30 11.41 -9.08
CA MET A 379 14.12 10.71 -9.56
C MET A 379 12.96 11.67 -9.85
N ARG A 380 12.75 12.69 -9.01
CA ARG A 380 11.75 13.73 -9.28
C ARG A 380 12.07 14.53 -10.53
N ALA A 381 13.32 14.97 -10.68
CA ALA A 381 13.75 15.66 -11.89
C ALA A 381 13.52 14.82 -13.14
N LYS A 382 13.90 13.53 -13.10
CA LYS A 382 13.65 12.59 -14.22
C LYS A 382 12.16 12.35 -14.48
N ALA A 383 11.36 12.27 -13.42
CA ALA A 383 9.90 12.11 -13.50
C ALA A 383 9.25 13.29 -14.24
N LEU A 384 9.62 14.53 -13.90
CA LEU A 384 9.11 15.75 -14.55
C LEU A 384 9.37 15.77 -16.05
N HIS A 385 10.61 15.56 -16.49
CA HIS A 385 10.95 15.42 -17.91
C HIS A 385 10.32 14.18 -18.56
N SER A 386 10.05 13.19 -17.71
CA SER A 386 9.44 11.90 -17.99
C SER A 386 7.98 11.98 -18.41
N GLY A 387 7.23 13.01 -18.02
CA GLY A 387 5.76 12.96 -18.03
C GLY A 387 5.16 12.19 -16.86
N TRP A 388 5.83 12.18 -15.72
CA TRP A 388 5.33 11.59 -14.48
C TRP A 388 5.01 12.67 -13.46
N ILE A 389 3.88 12.51 -12.77
CA ILE A 389 3.58 13.28 -11.57
C ILE A 389 4.00 12.48 -10.33
N VAL A 390 4.33 13.18 -9.24
CA VAL A 390 4.95 12.57 -8.05
C VAL A 390 4.32 13.08 -6.75
N LEU A 391 4.09 12.17 -5.83
CA LEU A 391 3.81 12.43 -4.41
C LEU A 391 4.90 11.76 -3.57
N GLY A 392 5.53 12.49 -2.66
CA GLY A 392 6.47 11.89 -1.71
C GLY A 392 6.22 12.27 -0.27
N ASP A 393 7.07 11.73 0.59
CA ASP A 393 7.00 11.93 2.04
C ASP A 393 7.10 13.41 2.44
N LYS A 394 7.91 14.21 1.73
CA LYS A 394 8.07 15.64 2.01
C LYS A 394 6.75 16.40 1.83
N GLU A 395 6.09 16.25 0.68
CA GLU A 395 4.83 16.94 0.38
C GLU A 395 3.73 16.50 1.35
N LEU A 396 3.73 15.22 1.72
CA LEU A 396 2.72 14.70 2.64
C LEU A 396 2.92 15.24 4.07
N ARG A 397 4.18 15.41 4.53
CA ARG A 397 4.51 16.03 5.81
C ARG A 397 4.13 17.51 5.85
N GLU A 398 4.38 18.24 4.76
CA GLU A 398 4.00 19.64 4.61
C GLU A 398 2.48 19.85 4.68
N GLN A 399 1.69 18.89 4.19
CA GLN A 399 0.22 18.90 4.30
C GLN A 399 -0.30 18.54 5.70
N MET A 400 0.56 18.39 6.72
CA MET A 400 0.25 17.84 8.06
C MET A 400 -0.44 16.46 8.04
N LYS A 401 -0.48 15.78 6.90
CA LYS A 401 -1.03 14.43 6.74
C LYS A 401 0.08 13.42 7.07
N ARG A 402 0.55 13.41 8.31
CA ARG A 402 1.57 12.42 8.70
C ARG A 402 1.06 11.01 8.42
N LEU A 403 1.79 10.27 7.58
CA LEU A 403 1.76 8.82 7.56
C LEU A 403 2.25 8.33 8.92
N ALA A 404 1.33 8.19 9.85
CA ALA A 404 1.63 7.66 11.16
C ALA A 404 2.26 6.28 10.95
N TYR A 405 3.52 6.12 11.39
CA TYR A 405 4.19 4.82 11.53
C TYR A 405 4.76 4.14 10.26
N LEU A 406 5.26 4.88 9.26
CA LEU A 406 6.18 4.28 8.26
C LEU A 406 7.61 4.05 8.80
N GLY A 407 7.89 4.45 10.04
CA GLY A 407 9.25 4.49 10.59
C GLY A 407 10.09 5.60 9.91
N PRO A 408 11.43 5.59 10.03
CA PRO A 408 12.31 6.59 9.43
C PRO A 408 12.42 6.50 7.90
N LYS A 409 11.50 5.81 7.23
CA LYS A 409 11.65 5.38 5.83
C LYS A 409 10.88 6.30 4.89
N ALA A 410 11.54 6.71 3.83
CA ALA A 410 10.98 7.62 2.84
C ALA A 410 10.25 6.85 1.73
N PHE A 411 9.34 7.53 1.03
CA PHE A 411 8.66 6.98 -0.13
C PHE A 411 8.48 8.03 -1.23
N LEU A 412 8.31 7.53 -2.46
CA LEU A 412 7.75 8.25 -3.60
C LEU A 412 6.65 7.37 -4.23
N ILE A 413 5.55 7.99 -4.63
CA ILE A 413 4.57 7.39 -5.53
C ILE A 413 4.49 8.26 -6.77
N PHE A 414 4.62 7.65 -7.94
CA PHE A 414 4.51 8.31 -9.22
C PHE A 414 3.33 7.76 -10.00
N GLU A 415 2.85 8.57 -10.94
CA GLU A 415 1.88 8.18 -11.96
C GLU A 415 2.35 8.73 -13.30
N ARG A 416 2.35 7.85 -14.30
CA ARG A 416 2.65 8.25 -15.67
C ARG A 416 1.44 8.93 -16.29
N VAL A 417 1.61 10.17 -16.74
CA VAL A 417 0.55 10.97 -17.38
C VAL A 417 0.92 11.30 -18.82
N ARG A 418 -0.09 11.73 -19.60
CA ARG A 418 0.15 12.31 -20.92
C ARG A 418 0.77 13.70 -20.73
N ILE A 419 1.81 14.00 -21.50
CA ILE A 419 2.30 15.38 -21.64
C ILE A 419 1.50 15.97 -22.79
N ASP A 420 0.65 16.94 -22.50
CA ASP A 420 0.03 17.75 -23.55
C ASP A 420 1.12 18.73 -24.03
N THR A 421 1.69 18.43 -25.20
CA THR A 421 2.70 19.28 -25.88
C THR A 421 2.04 20.32 -26.75
#